data_AF-A0AAJ2B9P8-F1
#
_entry.id   AF-A0AAJ2B9P8-F1
#
_cell.length_a   1.000
_cell.length_b   1.000
_cell.length_c   1.000
_cell.angle_alpha   90.00
_cell.angle_beta   90.00
_cell.angle_gamma   90.00
#
_symmetry.space_group_name_H-M   'P 1'
#
loop_
_entity.id
_entity.type
_entity.pdbx_description
1 polymer ?
#
loop_
_entity_poly.entity_id
_entity_poly.type
_entity_poly.pdbx_seq_one_letter_code
_entity_poly.pdbx_strand_id
1 'polypeptide(L)'
;METGTAGPPLEAGEWQRVDWKGTIERGTTSTSAVGGWRNGTLMVEDVAVGDVIDALNRYYRGRIIVAAPGLRDKRVTGVYDLADPITALRAVAQSQGANIYTAGSWLAVVSAR
;
A
#
# COMPACT_ATOMS: atom_id res chain seq x y z
N MET A 1 5.57 -33.58 -2.94
CA MET A 1 5.47 -32.35 -3.75
C MET A 1 4.00 -32.14 -4.01
N GLU A 2 3.32 -31.38 -3.15
CA GLU A 2 1.93 -31.03 -3.37
C GLU A 2 1.89 -29.84 -4.33
N THR A 3 1.31 -30.06 -5.51
CA THR A 3 0.98 -29.00 -6.46
C THR A 3 -0.07 -28.12 -5.80
N GLY A 4 0.33 -26.95 -5.30
CA GLY A 4 -0.62 -25.90 -4.96
C GLY A 4 -1.45 -25.61 -6.19
N THR A 5 -2.75 -25.89 -6.13
CA THR A 5 -3.68 -25.71 -7.25
C THR A 5 -3.58 -24.27 -7.72
N ALA A 6 -2.90 -24.04 -8.85
CA ALA A 6 -2.92 -22.75 -9.50
C ALA A 6 -4.40 -22.41 -9.74
N GLY A 7 -4.86 -21.30 -9.16
CA GLY A 7 -6.21 -20.81 -9.43
C GLY A 7 -6.44 -20.65 -10.93
N PRO A 8 -7.70 -20.51 -11.38
CA PRO A 8 -7.98 -20.27 -12.79
C PRO A 8 -7.17 -19.08 -13.30
N PRO A 9 -6.73 -19.09 -14.58
CA PRO A 9 -5.85 -18.09 -15.15
C PRO A 9 -6.38 -16.67 -14.91
N LEU A 10 -5.49 -15.74 -14.62
CA LEU A 10 -5.85 -14.34 -14.40
C LEU A 10 -6.22 -13.68 -15.72
N GLU A 11 -7.39 -13.08 -15.77
CA GLU A 11 -7.83 -12.25 -16.88
C GLU A 11 -7.41 -10.78 -16.71
N ALA A 12 -7.60 -9.96 -17.75
CA ALA A 12 -7.30 -8.54 -17.68
C ALA A 12 -8.15 -7.85 -16.60
N GLY A 13 -7.48 -7.19 -15.65
CA GLY A 13 -8.15 -6.54 -14.52
C GLY A 13 -8.34 -7.45 -13.31
N GLU A 14 -8.03 -8.75 -13.41
CA GLU A 14 -7.98 -9.62 -12.23
C GLU A 14 -6.63 -9.51 -11.53
N TRP A 15 -6.66 -9.62 -10.21
CA TRP A 15 -5.46 -9.70 -9.39
C TRP A 15 -5.58 -10.82 -8.37
N GLN A 16 -4.43 -11.37 -7.98
CA GLN A 16 -4.28 -12.28 -6.86
C GLN A 16 -3.13 -11.81 -5.97
N ARG A 17 -3.38 -11.74 -4.66
CA ARG A 17 -2.37 -11.52 -3.63
C ARG A 17 -2.17 -12.85 -2.90
N VAL A 18 -0.91 -13.28 -2.81
CA VAL A 18 -0.54 -14.50 -2.10
C VAL A 18 0.32 -14.09 -0.91
N ASP A 19 -0.11 -14.41 0.29
CA ASP A 19 0.71 -14.21 1.49
C ASP A 19 1.75 -15.33 1.64
N TRP A 20 2.69 -15.17 2.58
CA TRP A 20 3.73 -16.16 2.82
C TRP A 20 3.20 -17.50 3.38
N LYS A 21 1.99 -17.51 3.95
CA LYS A 21 1.31 -18.71 4.46
C LYS A 21 0.56 -19.46 3.36
N GLY A 22 0.48 -18.90 2.15
CA GLY A 22 -0.27 -19.45 1.03
C GLY A 22 -1.73 -19.04 0.99
N THR A 23 -2.17 -18.07 1.81
CA THR A 23 -3.50 -17.48 1.68
C THR A 23 -3.56 -16.70 0.38
N ILE A 24 -4.56 -16.97 -0.45
CA ILE A 24 -4.79 -16.28 -1.71
C ILE A 24 -6.01 -15.37 -1.57
N GLU A 25 -5.79 -14.07 -1.71
CA GLU A 25 -6.86 -13.09 -1.93
C GLU A 25 -6.96 -12.81 -3.43
N ARG A 26 -8.18 -12.69 -3.97
CA ARG A 26 -8.44 -12.32 -5.36
C ARG A 26 -9.39 -11.13 -5.39
N GLY A 27 -9.27 -10.31 -6.42
CA GLY A 27 -10.29 -9.34 -6.79
C GLY A 27 -10.18 -8.90 -8.24
N THR A 28 -11.03 -7.96 -8.59
CA THR A 28 -10.99 -7.24 -9.85
C THR A 28 -10.62 -5.79 -9.59
N THR A 29 -9.95 -5.14 -10.53
CA THR A 29 -9.68 -3.71 -10.49
C THR A 29 -9.63 -3.16 -11.92
N SER A 30 -9.59 -1.84 -12.06
CA SER A 30 -9.38 -1.21 -13.37
C SER A 30 -8.01 -1.61 -13.93
N THR A 31 -7.96 -1.96 -15.22
CA THR A 31 -6.68 -2.23 -15.91
C THR A 31 -5.73 -1.02 -15.88
N SER A 32 -6.28 0.21 -15.76
CA SER A 32 -5.48 1.43 -15.58
C SER A 32 -4.86 1.55 -14.17
N ALA A 33 -5.45 0.91 -13.16
CA ALA A 33 -4.86 0.83 -11.82
C ALA A 33 -3.63 -0.09 -11.83
N VAL A 34 -3.66 -1.13 -12.66
CA VAL A 34 -2.56 -2.08 -12.82
C VAL A 34 -1.38 -1.41 -13.53
N GLY A 35 -0.28 -1.27 -12.81
CA GLY A 35 0.95 -0.72 -13.37
C GLY A 35 1.05 0.81 -13.38
N GLY A 36 0.15 1.51 -12.67
CA GLY A 36 0.23 2.97 -12.49
C GLY A 36 1.57 3.46 -11.93
N TRP A 37 2.31 2.59 -11.24
CA TRP A 37 3.64 2.89 -10.69
C TRP A 37 4.65 3.31 -11.77
N ARG A 38 4.46 2.86 -13.01
CA ARG A 38 5.29 3.28 -14.16
C ARG A 38 5.17 4.78 -14.45
N ASN A 39 4.04 5.36 -14.07
CA ASN A 39 3.73 6.78 -14.24
C ASN A 39 3.82 7.54 -12.89
N GLY A 40 4.41 6.93 -11.86
CA GLY A 40 4.54 7.57 -10.55
C GLY A 40 3.25 7.58 -9.71
N THR A 41 2.27 6.72 -9.99
CA THR A 41 1.00 6.73 -9.25
C THR A 41 0.69 5.35 -8.65
N LEU A 42 0.14 5.33 -7.44
CA LEU A 42 -0.35 4.14 -6.77
C LEU A 42 -1.86 4.26 -6.57
N MET A 43 -2.62 3.50 -7.33
CA MET A 43 -4.06 3.37 -7.13
C MET A 43 -4.32 2.18 -6.20
N VAL A 44 -5.09 2.41 -5.15
CA VAL A 44 -5.45 1.38 -4.17
C VAL A 44 -6.95 1.40 -3.94
N GLU A 45 -7.50 0.21 -3.76
CA GLU A 45 -8.92 -0.03 -3.51
C GLU A 45 -9.04 -1.07 -2.40
N ASP A 46 -9.58 -0.66 -1.25
CA ASP A 46 -9.72 -1.50 -0.07
C ASP A 46 -8.41 -2.21 0.35
N VAL A 47 -7.31 -1.46 0.35
CA VAL A 47 -5.97 -1.99 0.69
C VAL A 47 -5.60 -1.61 2.12
N ALA A 48 -4.94 -2.52 2.83
CA ALA A 48 -4.44 -2.25 4.16
C ALA A 48 -3.41 -1.11 4.14
N VAL A 49 -3.50 -0.18 5.08
CA VAL A 49 -2.55 0.95 5.21
C VAL A 49 -1.11 0.45 5.35
N GLY A 50 -0.90 -0.70 6.00
CA GLY A 50 0.41 -1.34 6.07
C GLY A 50 1.01 -1.61 4.69
N ASP A 51 0.22 -2.18 3.78
CA ASP A 51 0.65 -2.48 2.40
C ASP A 51 0.91 -1.20 1.60
N VAL A 52 0.08 -0.17 1.79
CA VAL A 52 0.29 1.14 1.14
C VAL A 52 1.59 1.78 1.61
N ILE A 53 1.86 1.75 2.93
CA ILE A 53 3.10 2.27 3.51
C ILE A 53 4.30 1.48 3.00
N ASP A 54 4.19 0.15 2.92
CA ASP A 54 5.27 -0.71 2.43
C ASP A 54 5.53 -0.46 0.93
N ALA A 55 4.49 -0.13 0.14
CA ALA A 55 4.64 0.32 -1.24
C ALA A 55 5.34 1.68 -1.34
N LEU A 56 4.91 2.67 -0.55
CA LEU A 56 5.53 4.01 -0.49
C LEU A 56 7.00 3.95 -0.04
N ASN A 57 7.31 3.05 0.91
CA ASN A 57 8.66 2.87 1.42
C ASN A 57 9.65 2.40 0.34
N ARG A 58 9.19 1.82 -0.78
CA ARG A 58 10.05 1.47 -1.93
C ARG A 58 10.52 2.69 -2.72
N TYR A 59 9.76 3.79 -2.66
CA TYR A 59 10.03 5.04 -3.38
C TYR A 59 10.59 6.14 -2.46
N TYR A 60 10.48 5.94 -1.14
CA TYR A 60 11.07 6.83 -0.16
C TYR A 60 12.54 6.47 0.11
N ARG A 61 13.44 7.45 0.03
CA ARG A 61 14.88 7.26 0.29
C ARG A 61 15.21 7.06 1.78
N GLY A 62 14.25 7.32 2.66
CA GLY A 62 14.39 7.18 4.10
C GLY A 62 13.64 5.96 4.64
N ARG A 63 13.33 6.01 5.94
CA ARG A 63 12.57 4.97 6.65
C ARG A 63 11.23 5.53 7.13
N ILE A 64 10.17 4.76 6.93
CA ILE A 64 8.85 5.05 7.50
C ILE A 64 8.63 4.14 8.71
N ILE A 65 8.33 4.72 9.87
CA ILE A 65 8.00 4.00 11.10
C ILE A 65 6.52 4.24 11.42
N VAL A 66 5.77 3.17 11.65
CA VAL A 66 4.37 3.24 12.07
C VAL A 66 4.28 2.91 13.55
N ALA A 67 4.04 3.92 14.37
CA ALA A 67 3.93 3.82 15.83
C ALA A 67 2.47 3.85 16.32
N ALA A 68 1.49 4.00 15.42
CA ALA A 68 0.07 3.99 15.74
C ALA A 68 -0.49 2.55 15.78
N PRO A 69 -0.96 2.05 16.94
CA PRO A 69 -1.58 0.72 17.04
C PRO A 69 -2.80 0.60 16.13
N GLY A 70 -2.94 -0.54 15.45
CA GLY A 70 -4.07 -0.84 14.55
C GLY A 70 -4.13 0.00 13.27
N LEU A 71 -3.24 0.97 13.06
CA LEU A 71 -3.23 1.79 11.85
C LEU A 71 -2.93 0.94 10.61
N ARG A 72 -1.99 -0.01 10.72
CA ARG A 72 -1.59 -0.88 9.60
C ARG A 72 -2.73 -1.74 9.07
N ASP A 73 -3.72 -2.05 9.91
CA ASP A 73 -4.86 -2.91 9.57
C ASP A 73 -6.03 -2.14 8.96
N LYS A 74 -6.05 -0.81 9.06
CA LYS A 74 -7.10 0.00 8.46
C LYS A 74 -7.03 -0.07 6.94
N ARG A 75 -8.19 0.03 6.29
CA ARG A 75 -8.33 -0.01 4.83
C ARG A 75 -8.42 1.40 4.24
N VAL A 76 -7.77 1.62 3.11
CA VAL A 76 -7.85 2.88 2.34
C VAL A 76 -8.14 2.61 0.88
N THR A 77 -8.83 3.56 0.27
CA THR A 77 -9.06 3.65 -1.17
C THR A 77 -8.62 5.04 -1.63
N GLY A 78 -7.92 5.10 -2.75
CA GLY A 78 -7.44 6.37 -3.28
C GLY A 78 -6.34 6.22 -4.31
N VAL A 79 -5.88 7.37 -4.77
CA VAL A 79 -4.79 7.50 -5.73
C VAL A 79 -3.69 8.33 -5.07
N TYR A 80 -2.50 7.76 -4.99
CA TYR A 80 -1.36 8.34 -4.27
C TYR A 80 -0.19 8.59 -5.22
N ASP A 81 0.47 9.73 -5.06
CA ASP A 81 1.66 10.09 -5.82
C ASP A 81 2.90 9.39 -5.24
N LEU A 82 3.56 8.57 -6.04
CA LEU A 82 4.81 7.88 -5.69
C LEU A 82 6.04 8.74 -5.92
N ALA A 83 5.95 9.82 -6.70
CA ALA A 83 7.03 10.79 -6.87
C ALA A 83 7.21 11.65 -5.61
N ASP A 84 6.14 11.86 -4.84
CA ASP A 84 6.17 12.47 -3.52
C ASP A 84 5.57 11.55 -2.43
N PRO A 85 6.36 10.55 -1.95
CA PRO A 85 5.87 9.58 -0.98
C PRO A 85 5.52 10.20 0.38
N ILE A 86 6.06 11.37 0.73
CA ILE A 86 5.74 12.05 2.00
C ILE A 86 4.36 12.69 1.92
N THR A 87 4.03 13.34 0.81
CA THR A 87 2.70 13.89 0.58
C THR A 87 1.66 12.77 0.51
N ALA A 88 1.95 11.68 -0.20
CA ALA A 88 1.09 10.50 -0.20
C ALA A 88 0.89 9.91 1.20
N LEU A 89 1.95 9.76 1.99
CA LEU A 89 1.86 9.26 3.35
C LEU A 89 0.97 10.17 4.23
N ARG A 90 1.09 11.50 4.09
CA ARG A 90 0.22 12.46 4.80
C ARG A 90 -1.24 12.27 4.46
N ALA A 91 -1.57 12.05 3.19
CA ALA A 91 -2.95 11.78 2.77
C ALA A 91 -3.49 10.49 3.42
N VAL A 92 -2.69 9.42 3.47
CA VAL A 92 -3.06 8.17 4.15
C VAL A 92 -3.25 8.37 5.66
N ALA A 93 -2.35 9.10 6.32
CA ALA A 93 -2.45 9.34 7.75
C ALA A 93 -3.68 10.20 8.09
N GLN A 94 -3.94 11.25 7.30
CA GLN A 94 -5.05 12.17 7.51
C GLN A 94 -6.41 11.47 7.38
N SER A 95 -6.58 10.59 6.39
CA SER A 95 -7.84 9.82 6.24
C SER A 95 -8.11 8.88 7.42
N GLN A 96 -7.05 8.50 8.15
CA GLN A 96 -7.13 7.56 9.27
C GLN A 96 -7.04 8.19 10.65
N GLY A 97 -7.02 9.52 10.73
CA GLY A 97 -6.89 10.26 11.99
C GLY A 97 -5.52 10.05 12.66
N ALA A 98 -4.45 9.91 11.87
CA ALA A 98 -3.08 9.78 12.33
C ALA A 98 -2.26 11.04 12.01
N ASN A 99 -1.18 11.26 12.76
CA ASN A 99 -0.23 12.36 12.57
C ASN A 99 1.07 11.85 11.95
N ILE A 100 1.77 12.74 11.22
CA ILE A 100 3.10 12.45 10.67
C ILE A 100 4.11 13.46 11.18
N TYR A 101 5.19 12.93 11.74
CA TYR A 101 6.39 13.67 12.10
C TYR A 101 7.54 13.26 11.19
N THR A 102 8.23 14.24 10.61
CA THR A 102 9.39 14.00 9.75
C THR A 102 10.64 14.54 10.43
N ALA A 103 11.69 13.71 10.52
CA ALA A 103 13.02 14.15 10.95
C ALA A 103 13.94 14.19 9.73
N GLY A 104 14.00 15.35 9.07
CA GLY A 104 14.71 15.52 7.80
C GLY A 104 14.11 14.69 6.66
N SER A 105 14.94 14.35 5.68
CA SER A 105 14.54 13.56 4.49
C SER A 105 14.69 12.04 4.66
N TRP A 106 15.15 11.57 5.83
CA TRP A 106 15.51 10.18 6.06
C TRP A 106 14.57 9.43 7.01
N LEU A 107 13.71 10.12 7.77
CA LEU A 107 12.79 9.49 8.71
C LEU A 107 11.41 10.15 8.72
N ALA A 108 10.38 9.32 8.56
CA ALA A 108 8.98 9.67 8.80
C ALA A 108 8.40 8.73 9.87
N VAL A 109 7.71 9.31 10.86
CA VAL A 109 7.03 8.58 11.94
C VAL A 109 5.55 8.89 11.86
N VAL A 110 4.73 7.84 11.74
CA VAL A 110 3.27 7.92 11.76
C VAL A 110 2.78 7.51 13.13
N SER A 111 2.12 8.42 13.85
CA SER A 111 1.58 8.18 15.20
C SER A 111 0.07 8.38 15.23
N ALA A 112 -0.58 7.83 16.26
CA ALA A 112 -1.98 8.19 16.52
C ALA A 112 -2.08 9.69 16.83
N ARG A 113 -3.27 10.24 16.59
CA ARG A 113 -3.59 11.61 16.99
C ARG A 113 -3.72 11.75 18.50
#